data_AF-E4QE15-F1
#
_entry.id   AF-E4QE15-F1
#
_cell.length_a   1.000
_cell.length_b   1.000
_cell.length_c   1.000
_cell.angle_alpha   90.00
_cell.angle_beta   90.00
_cell.angle_gamma   90.00
#
_symmetry.space_group_name_H-M   'P 1'
#
loop_
_entity.id
_entity.type
_entity.pdbx_description
1 polymer ?
#
loop_
_entity_poly.entity_id
_entity_poly.type
_entity_poly.pdbx_seq_one_letter_code
_entity_poly.pdbx_strand_id
1 'polypeptide(L)'
;MAGIVFQTGEQKIRPGVYVRVTNIGQPQEAIIPQGIVAALFRSSWGPLGQVTYLESIDAVTTNFGNAGTIDVAIEAFKGGCSRVVAYRLGTGGAKASLVLKDGTSIDVVKIEAKYEGVRGNNFRITVRDSLTDTTKKELLLYEGTTLLQSISFAKGTDGVGEPQALVEAISSSNSSYITATKLADGNKLLTNVTQQALTGGQDPTVDGQSYSVALSAIEAIDWNVLAIDSEDPTIHSTVQAYIDRVRNEGKRVLVVLGEPTNVPLATRLANARAFNDPAVVYVANGFKGNDGIIREGYKAAARVAGMVASADITESLTHAVVRGATEIVGALTNAEIEQAIQSGALVFTLSAAKQVQIEYGINTFVTVTADMDAGWKKIRRVRTRDNLIDRITATWEPLVGKINNSPDGRATLIAAAQGVINKMITEGALLDGTIYEDPNNPPSGDSAWFIVQVDDLDSAEKLYITFGFRFAPES
;
A
#
# COMPACT_ATOMS: atom_id res chain seq x y z
N MET A 1 -39.63 -30.44 38.24
CA MET A 1 -39.56 -30.60 36.78
C MET A 1 -38.09 -30.56 36.39
N ALA A 2 -37.64 -31.51 35.58
CA ALA A 2 -36.29 -31.46 35.01
C ALA A 2 -36.21 -30.36 33.95
N GLY A 3 -35.06 -29.69 33.83
CA GLY A 3 -34.84 -28.65 32.81
C GLY A 3 -35.24 -27.22 33.22
N ILE A 4 -35.38 -26.93 34.52
CA ILE A 4 -35.59 -25.56 35.00
C ILE A 4 -34.30 -24.75 34.83
N VAL A 5 -34.42 -23.49 34.39
CA VAL A 5 -33.26 -22.62 34.13
C VAL A 5 -32.68 -22.02 35.42
N PHE A 6 -31.35 -21.96 35.53
CA PHE A 6 -30.62 -21.32 36.62
C PHE A 6 -29.69 -20.20 36.12
N GLN A 7 -29.44 -19.21 36.98
CA GLN A 7 -28.46 -18.14 36.75
C GLN A 7 -27.09 -18.49 37.35
N THR A 8 -25.99 -17.94 36.81
CA THR A 8 -24.64 -18.20 37.34
C THR A 8 -24.58 -17.85 38.84
N GLY A 9 -24.14 -18.81 39.66
CA GLY A 9 -24.03 -18.67 41.12
C GLY A 9 -25.32 -18.96 41.90
N GLU A 10 -26.44 -19.26 41.23
CA GLU A 10 -27.70 -19.55 41.89
C GLU A 10 -27.75 -21.00 42.42
N GLN A 11 -28.08 -21.17 43.72
CA GLN A 11 -28.38 -22.47 44.31
C GLN A 11 -29.89 -22.65 44.44
N LYS A 12 -30.44 -23.67 43.77
CA LYS A 12 -31.87 -23.99 43.85
C LYS A 12 -32.17 -24.85 45.08
N ILE A 13 -33.23 -24.48 45.80
CA ILE A 13 -33.63 -25.12 47.07
C ILE A 13 -34.14 -26.56 46.88
N ARG A 14 -34.72 -26.88 45.71
CA ARG A 14 -35.28 -28.20 45.44
C ARG A 14 -34.23 -29.12 44.80
N PRO A 15 -34.14 -30.41 45.17
CA PRO A 15 -33.37 -31.38 44.40
C PRO A 15 -33.94 -31.54 42.98
N GLY A 16 -33.10 -31.53 41.95
CA GLY A 16 -33.53 -31.66 40.55
C GLY A 16 -32.42 -31.45 39.52
N VAL A 17 -32.73 -31.69 38.24
CA VAL A 17 -31.84 -31.41 37.10
C VAL A 17 -32.17 -30.02 36.55
N TYR A 18 -31.19 -29.13 36.58
CA TYR A 18 -31.28 -27.76 36.10
C TYR A 18 -30.41 -27.58 34.87
N VAL A 19 -30.85 -26.74 33.94
CA VAL A 19 -30.14 -26.50 32.68
C VAL A 19 -29.87 -25.01 32.51
N ARG A 20 -28.72 -24.66 31.97
CA ARG A 20 -28.46 -23.29 31.50
C ARG A 20 -28.02 -23.42 30.05
N VAL A 21 -28.71 -22.69 29.17
CA VAL A 21 -28.31 -22.60 27.77
C VAL A 21 -27.42 -21.37 27.65
N THR A 22 -26.15 -21.60 27.35
CA THR A 22 -25.19 -20.56 27.01
C THR A 22 -24.84 -20.67 25.54
N ASN A 23 -24.66 -19.54 24.88
CA ASN A 23 -24.07 -19.55 23.56
C ASN A 23 -22.59 -19.97 23.69
N ILE A 24 -22.22 -21.08 23.05
CA ILE A 24 -20.83 -21.55 22.93
C ILE A 24 -20.22 -21.21 21.56
N GLY A 25 -20.96 -20.48 20.72
CA GLY A 25 -20.44 -19.98 19.45
C GLY A 25 -19.25 -19.08 19.71
N GLN A 26 -18.11 -19.40 19.10
CA GLN A 26 -16.97 -18.51 19.13
C GLN A 26 -17.35 -17.21 18.40
N PRO A 27 -16.93 -16.03 18.90
CA PRO A 27 -17.11 -14.79 18.16
C PRO A 27 -16.50 -14.96 16.76
N GLN A 28 -17.19 -14.44 15.75
CA GLN A 28 -16.69 -14.47 14.38
C GLN A 28 -15.38 -13.68 14.34
N GLU A 29 -14.31 -14.34 13.89
CA GLU A 29 -12.99 -13.72 13.73
C GLU A 29 -13.08 -12.53 12.76
N ALA A 30 -12.39 -11.45 13.12
CA ALA A 30 -12.29 -10.29 12.25
C ALA A 30 -11.48 -10.66 10.99
N ILE A 31 -12.00 -10.31 9.82
CA ILE A 31 -11.24 -10.40 8.57
C ILE A 31 -10.27 -9.22 8.56
N ILE A 32 -8.97 -9.49 8.57
CA ILE A 32 -7.93 -8.46 8.47
C ILE A 32 -7.58 -8.27 6.99
N PRO A 33 -7.75 -7.07 6.43
CA PRO A 33 -7.33 -6.77 5.07
C PRO A 33 -5.82 -7.00 4.88
N GLN A 34 -5.46 -7.78 3.87
CA GLN A 34 -4.07 -8.03 3.45
C GLN A 34 -3.87 -7.65 1.98
N GLY A 35 -2.61 -7.56 1.54
CA GLY A 35 -2.28 -7.27 0.15
C GLY A 35 -2.37 -5.79 -0.24
N ILE A 36 -2.45 -4.87 0.72
CA ILE A 36 -2.62 -3.43 0.45
C ILE A 36 -1.28 -2.69 0.63
N VAL A 37 -0.84 -1.99 -0.42
CA VAL A 37 0.34 -1.13 -0.38
C VAL A 37 -0.08 0.34 -0.36
N ALA A 38 0.42 1.13 0.60
CA ALA A 38 0.37 2.59 0.51
C ALA A 38 1.53 3.08 -0.36
N ALA A 39 1.23 3.86 -1.40
CA ALA A 39 2.22 4.34 -2.36
C ALA A 39 2.25 5.87 -2.40
N LEU A 40 3.38 6.45 -1.98
CA LEU A 40 3.60 7.89 -1.99
C LEU A 40 4.53 8.25 -3.16
N PHE A 41 4.03 9.03 -4.12
CA PHE A 41 4.78 9.30 -5.35
C PHE A 41 4.49 10.66 -5.99
N ARG A 42 5.39 11.11 -6.85
CA ARG A 42 5.25 12.26 -7.75
C ARG A 42 4.56 11.85 -9.03
N SER A 43 3.70 12.71 -9.56
CA SER A 43 3.14 12.56 -10.90
C SER A 43 2.90 13.93 -11.53
N SER A 44 2.83 13.97 -12.86
CA SER A 44 2.42 15.13 -13.66
C SER A 44 0.91 15.16 -13.99
N TRP A 45 0.11 14.27 -13.40
CA TRP A 45 -1.34 14.21 -13.56
C TRP A 45 -2.03 13.52 -12.37
N GLY A 46 -3.33 13.74 -12.20
CA GLY A 46 -4.17 13.07 -11.21
C GLY A 46 -4.46 13.91 -9.95
N PRO A 47 -5.33 13.41 -9.06
CA PRO A 47 -5.68 14.12 -7.82
C PRO A 47 -4.43 14.42 -6.97
N LEU A 48 -4.22 15.69 -6.60
CA LEU A 48 -3.10 16.13 -5.78
C LEU A 48 -3.48 16.14 -4.30
N GLY A 49 -2.61 15.61 -3.43
CA GLY A 49 -2.80 15.69 -1.98
C GLY A 49 -4.01 14.88 -1.47
N GLN A 50 -4.50 13.93 -2.26
CA GLN A 50 -5.70 13.13 -1.97
C GLN A 50 -5.39 11.65 -2.10
N VAL A 51 -6.02 10.86 -1.24
CA VAL A 51 -5.91 9.40 -1.30
C VAL A 51 -6.81 8.87 -2.42
N THR A 52 -6.23 8.04 -3.27
CA THR A 52 -6.91 7.36 -4.38
C THR A 52 -6.71 5.85 -4.26
N TYR A 53 -7.80 5.08 -4.28
CA TYR A 53 -7.73 3.62 -4.27
C TYR A 53 -7.60 3.09 -5.69
N LEU A 54 -6.60 2.23 -5.89
CA LEU A 54 -6.31 1.59 -7.17
C LEU A 54 -6.35 0.08 -6.97
N GLU A 55 -7.04 -0.64 -7.87
CA GLU A 55 -7.20 -2.10 -7.81
C GLU A 55 -6.46 -2.82 -8.95
N SER A 56 -5.75 -2.08 -9.81
CA SER A 56 -5.00 -2.65 -10.92
C SER A 56 -3.87 -1.72 -11.39
N ILE A 57 -2.90 -2.30 -12.12
CA ILE A 57 -1.81 -1.56 -12.76
C ILE A 57 -2.35 -0.51 -13.72
N ASP A 58 -3.33 -0.86 -14.56
CA ASP A 58 -3.90 0.06 -15.56
C ASP A 58 -4.60 1.25 -14.92
N ALA A 59 -5.16 1.08 -13.72
CA ALA A 59 -5.78 2.16 -12.95
C ALA A 59 -4.74 3.22 -12.54
N VAL A 60 -3.47 2.84 -12.32
CA VAL A 60 -2.38 3.79 -12.03
C VAL A 60 -2.21 4.76 -13.20
N THR A 61 -1.98 4.23 -14.39
CA THR A 61 -1.77 5.03 -15.60
C THR A 61 -3.01 5.85 -15.97
N THR A 62 -4.20 5.28 -15.78
CA THR A 62 -5.46 5.97 -16.07
C THR A 62 -5.65 7.19 -15.17
N ASN A 63 -5.37 7.06 -13.87
CA ASN A 63 -5.59 8.14 -12.90
C ASN A 63 -4.44 9.15 -12.85
N PHE A 64 -3.19 8.69 -12.95
CA PHE A 64 -1.99 9.50 -12.73
C PHE A 64 -1.12 9.69 -13.99
N GLY A 65 -1.51 9.19 -15.15
CA GLY A 65 -0.72 9.32 -16.38
C GLY A 65 0.54 8.44 -16.37
N ASN A 66 1.57 8.82 -17.13
CA ASN A 66 2.79 8.01 -17.35
C ASN A 66 4.09 8.73 -16.95
N ALA A 67 4.00 9.85 -16.24
CA ALA A 67 5.15 10.69 -15.89
C ALA A 67 5.35 10.77 -14.37
N GLY A 68 6.55 11.20 -13.95
CA GLY A 68 6.94 11.24 -12.55
C GLY A 68 7.44 9.87 -12.07
N THR A 69 7.09 9.52 -10.84
CA THR A 69 7.57 8.34 -10.12
C THR A 69 6.44 7.36 -9.79
N ILE A 70 5.38 7.35 -10.61
CA ILE A 70 4.25 6.41 -10.51
C ILE A 70 4.69 4.93 -10.54
N ASP A 71 5.92 4.67 -10.96
CA ASP A 71 6.60 3.38 -10.86
C ASP A 71 6.47 2.76 -9.46
N VAL A 72 6.38 3.55 -8.38
CA VAL A 72 6.13 3.02 -7.02
C VAL A 72 4.86 2.15 -7.00
N ALA A 73 3.75 2.68 -7.49
CA ALA A 73 2.48 1.94 -7.51
C ALA A 73 2.51 0.78 -8.52
N ILE A 74 3.12 1.01 -9.70
CA ILE A 74 3.22 -0.02 -10.76
C ILE A 74 4.05 -1.22 -10.28
N GLU A 75 5.19 -0.97 -9.65
CA GLU A 75 6.08 -2.02 -9.16
C GLU A 75 5.51 -2.73 -7.94
N ALA A 76 4.76 -2.05 -7.08
CA ALA A 76 3.99 -2.69 -6.01
C ALA A 76 2.99 -3.72 -6.56
N PHE A 77 2.19 -3.36 -7.58
CA PHE A 77 1.28 -4.30 -8.22
C PHE A 77 2.01 -5.45 -8.93
N LYS A 78 3.14 -5.19 -9.60
CA LYS A 78 3.97 -6.26 -10.18
C LYS A 78 4.61 -7.16 -9.11
N GLY A 79 4.71 -6.68 -7.87
CA GLY A 79 5.09 -7.47 -6.70
C GLY A 79 3.97 -8.40 -6.21
N GLY A 80 2.72 -8.16 -6.61
CA GLY A 80 1.58 -9.02 -6.33
C GLY A 80 0.52 -8.42 -5.40
N CYS A 81 0.64 -7.15 -4.99
CA CYS A 81 -0.36 -6.54 -4.12
C CYS A 81 -1.74 -6.49 -4.80
N SER A 82 -2.81 -6.66 -4.02
CA SER A 82 -4.19 -6.62 -4.51
C SER A 82 -4.68 -5.20 -4.72
N ARG A 83 -4.20 -4.25 -3.91
CA ARG A 83 -4.63 -2.85 -3.91
C ARG A 83 -3.48 -1.91 -3.62
N VAL A 84 -3.50 -0.75 -4.25
CA VAL A 84 -2.65 0.38 -3.90
C VAL A 84 -3.49 1.55 -3.38
N VAL A 85 -3.13 2.05 -2.19
CA VAL A 85 -3.59 3.32 -1.64
C VAL A 85 -2.61 4.39 -2.12
N ALA A 86 -2.94 5.04 -3.23
CA ALA A 86 -2.08 6.01 -3.89
C ALA A 86 -2.25 7.42 -3.31
N TYR A 87 -1.15 8.12 -3.12
CA TYR A 87 -1.13 9.53 -2.74
C TYR A 87 -0.11 10.30 -3.58
N ARG A 88 -0.61 11.25 -4.38
CA ARG A 88 0.24 12.14 -5.18
C ARG A 88 0.82 13.24 -4.30
N LEU A 89 2.14 13.23 -4.17
CA LEU A 89 2.91 14.17 -3.36
C LEU A 89 2.97 15.56 -3.97
N GLY A 90 3.12 16.55 -3.09
CA GLY A 90 3.50 17.91 -3.41
C GLY A 90 2.44 18.96 -3.13
N THR A 91 2.86 20.21 -3.30
CA THR A 91 1.99 21.39 -3.16
C THR A 91 2.19 22.33 -4.36
N GLY A 92 1.17 23.15 -4.63
CA GLY A 92 1.17 24.05 -5.78
C GLY A 92 1.03 23.32 -7.11
N GLY A 93 1.82 23.75 -8.09
CA GLY A 93 1.60 23.39 -9.50
C GLY A 93 0.59 24.32 -10.17
N ALA A 94 0.38 24.12 -11.47
CA ALA A 94 -0.57 24.90 -12.25
C ALA A 94 -1.32 24.01 -13.23
N LYS A 95 -2.60 24.33 -13.44
CA LYS A 95 -3.43 23.71 -14.49
C LYS A 95 -3.11 24.35 -15.82
N ALA A 96 -2.91 23.54 -16.85
CA ALA A 96 -2.82 24.05 -18.20
C ALA A 96 -4.19 24.65 -18.59
N SER A 97 -4.19 25.78 -19.29
CA SER A 97 -5.43 26.46 -19.65
C SER A 97 -5.41 27.03 -21.07
N LEU A 98 -6.59 27.23 -21.62
CA LEU A 98 -6.86 27.86 -22.91
C LEU A 98 -8.08 28.77 -22.75
N VAL A 99 -7.99 30.00 -23.24
CA VAL A 99 -9.11 30.94 -23.26
C VAL A 99 -9.67 30.99 -24.69
N LEU A 100 -10.93 30.58 -24.82
CA LEU A 100 -11.69 30.67 -26.07
C LEU A 100 -12.35 32.03 -26.19
N LYS A 101 -12.38 32.54 -27.42
CA LYS A 101 -12.89 33.86 -27.76
C LYS A 101 -14.18 33.78 -28.55
N ASP A 102 -14.95 34.86 -28.51
CA ASP A 102 -16.07 35.08 -29.41
C ASP A 102 -15.64 35.68 -30.76
N GLY A 103 -16.59 35.83 -31.68
CA GLY A 103 -16.34 36.38 -33.02
C GLY A 103 -15.81 37.83 -33.03
N THR A 104 -15.84 38.52 -31.89
CA THR A 104 -15.32 39.87 -31.69
C THR A 104 -14.02 39.91 -30.87
N SER A 105 -13.38 38.74 -30.67
CA SER A 105 -12.12 38.58 -29.92
C SER A 105 -12.22 38.85 -28.42
N ILE A 106 -13.42 38.78 -27.83
CA ILE A 106 -13.64 38.83 -26.38
C ILE A 106 -13.45 37.44 -25.78
N ASP A 107 -12.76 37.35 -24.65
CA ASP A 107 -12.57 36.11 -23.90
C ASP A 107 -13.90 35.67 -23.26
N VAL A 108 -14.43 34.50 -23.67
CA VAL A 108 -15.78 34.04 -23.26
C VAL A 108 -15.77 32.75 -22.44
N VAL A 109 -14.85 31.82 -22.69
CA VAL A 109 -14.76 30.56 -21.94
C VAL A 109 -13.30 30.24 -21.64
N LYS A 110 -12.99 29.99 -20.37
CA LYS A 110 -11.71 29.40 -19.96
C LYS A 110 -11.88 27.90 -19.87
N ILE A 111 -11.06 27.15 -20.61
CA ILE A 111 -10.92 25.71 -20.46
C ILE A 111 -9.63 25.43 -19.70
N GLU A 112 -9.71 24.61 -18.68
CA GLU A 112 -8.58 24.21 -17.85
C GLU A 112 -8.46 22.69 -17.85
N ALA A 113 -7.24 22.19 -17.78
CA ALA A 113 -6.99 20.79 -17.46
C ALA A 113 -7.56 20.48 -16.07
N LYS A 114 -8.09 19.27 -15.88
CA LYS A 114 -8.73 18.86 -14.63
C LYS A 114 -7.78 18.95 -13.44
N TYR A 115 -6.52 18.54 -13.65
CA TYR A 115 -5.48 18.48 -12.64
C TYR A 115 -4.27 19.34 -13.01
N GLU A 116 -3.55 19.77 -11.99
CA GLU A 116 -2.26 20.44 -12.10
C GLU A 116 -1.21 19.48 -12.66
N GLY A 117 -0.34 20.00 -13.52
CA GLY A 117 0.80 19.27 -14.05
C GLY A 117 1.10 19.52 -15.52
N VAL A 118 2.30 19.15 -15.94
CA VAL A 118 2.80 19.41 -17.29
C VAL A 118 2.07 18.60 -18.36
N ARG A 119 1.40 17.49 -18.00
CA ARG A 119 0.61 16.68 -18.94
C ARG A 119 -0.47 17.51 -19.64
N GLY A 120 -1.11 18.44 -18.91
CA GLY A 120 -2.15 19.30 -19.48
C GLY A 120 -1.67 20.13 -20.67
N ASN A 121 -0.36 20.42 -20.78
CA ASN A 121 0.21 21.16 -21.91
C ASN A 121 0.22 20.36 -23.22
N ASN A 122 -0.01 19.04 -23.16
CA ASN A 122 -0.12 18.18 -24.33
C ASN A 122 -1.55 18.14 -24.91
N PHE A 123 -2.52 18.74 -24.21
CA PHE A 123 -3.89 18.78 -24.69
C PHE A 123 -4.09 19.83 -25.78
N ARG A 124 -4.83 19.45 -26.81
CA ARG A 124 -5.19 20.28 -27.95
C ARG A 124 -6.71 20.26 -28.11
N ILE A 125 -7.31 21.44 -28.28
CA ILE A 125 -8.75 21.61 -28.43
C ILE A 125 -9.06 22.06 -29.84
N THR A 126 -10.05 21.40 -30.44
CA THR A 126 -10.70 21.84 -31.67
C THR A 126 -12.17 22.09 -31.37
N VAL A 127 -12.68 23.28 -31.65
CA VAL A 127 -14.11 23.61 -31.62
C VAL A 127 -14.55 23.88 -33.03
N ARG A 128 -15.54 23.12 -33.50
CA ARG A 128 -16.08 23.25 -34.86
C ARG A 128 -17.56 22.95 -34.88
N ASP A 129 -18.20 23.34 -35.97
CA ASP A 129 -19.57 22.92 -36.29
C ASP A 129 -19.64 21.40 -36.45
N SER A 130 -20.72 20.77 -36.00
CA SER A 130 -20.91 19.34 -36.22
C SER A 130 -21.05 19.06 -37.71
N LEU A 131 -20.46 17.96 -38.16
CA LEU A 131 -20.52 17.54 -39.56
C LEU A 131 -21.86 16.87 -39.93
N THR A 132 -22.66 16.51 -38.93
CA THR A 132 -23.89 15.72 -39.09
C THR A 132 -25.15 16.44 -38.60
N ASP A 133 -25.03 17.39 -37.66
CA ASP A 133 -26.14 18.14 -37.09
C ASP A 133 -25.90 19.66 -37.15
N THR A 134 -26.64 20.36 -38.01
CA THR A 134 -26.47 21.80 -38.23
C THR A 134 -26.84 22.65 -37.01
N THR A 135 -27.51 22.07 -36.00
CA THR A 135 -27.90 22.73 -34.75
C THR A 135 -26.86 22.60 -33.63
N LYS A 136 -25.73 21.94 -33.89
CA LYS A 136 -24.71 21.64 -32.88
C LYS A 136 -23.30 22.05 -33.27
N LYS A 137 -22.49 22.31 -32.25
CA LYS A 137 -21.03 22.36 -32.33
C LYS A 137 -20.44 21.22 -31.51
N GLU A 138 -19.20 20.88 -31.82
CA GLU A 138 -18.44 19.83 -31.16
C GLU A 138 -17.10 20.38 -30.68
N LEU A 139 -16.76 20.04 -29.44
CA LEU A 139 -15.43 20.16 -28.90
C LEU A 139 -14.74 18.80 -28.97
N LEU A 140 -13.58 18.76 -29.62
CA LEU A 140 -12.71 17.60 -29.72
C LEU A 140 -11.43 17.85 -28.93
N LEU A 141 -11.18 16.99 -27.95
CA LEU A 141 -9.99 17.02 -27.11
C LEU A 141 -8.99 15.96 -27.59
N TYR A 142 -7.78 16.39 -27.93
CA TYR A 142 -6.70 15.54 -28.37
C TYR A 142 -5.52 15.57 -27.38
N GLU A 143 -4.82 14.45 -27.25
CA GLU A 143 -3.47 14.37 -26.68
C GLU A 143 -2.54 13.79 -27.76
N GLY A 144 -1.65 14.63 -28.30
CA GLY A 144 -0.93 14.30 -29.53
C GLY A 144 -1.90 14.10 -30.70
N THR A 145 -1.87 12.90 -31.30
CA THR A 145 -2.78 12.52 -32.40
C THR A 145 -4.03 11.77 -31.94
N THR A 146 -4.12 11.42 -30.66
CA THR A 146 -5.19 10.59 -30.10
C THR A 146 -6.36 11.46 -29.69
N LEU A 147 -7.57 11.19 -30.19
CA LEU A 147 -8.80 11.81 -29.71
C LEU A 147 -9.18 11.20 -28.35
N LEU A 148 -9.12 12.00 -27.29
CA LEU A 148 -9.46 11.58 -25.93
C LEU A 148 -10.96 11.71 -25.65
N GLN A 149 -11.60 12.77 -26.14
CA GLN A 149 -13.01 13.05 -25.86
C GLN A 149 -13.64 13.90 -26.97
N SER A 150 -14.91 13.63 -27.28
CA SER A 150 -15.77 14.47 -28.11
C SER A 150 -16.99 14.91 -27.30
N ILE A 151 -17.32 16.19 -27.34
CA ILE A 151 -18.43 16.80 -26.58
C ILE A 151 -19.24 17.67 -27.53
N SER A 152 -20.51 17.32 -27.74
CA SER A 152 -21.45 18.11 -28.54
C SER A 152 -22.25 19.08 -27.67
N PHE A 153 -22.49 20.30 -28.15
CA PHE A 153 -23.29 21.32 -27.49
C PHE A 153 -24.13 22.12 -28.48
N ALA A 154 -25.17 22.80 -27.99
CA ALA A 154 -26.08 23.58 -28.83
C ALA A 154 -25.35 24.75 -29.51
N LYS A 155 -25.61 24.92 -30.81
CA LYS A 155 -25.09 26.01 -31.64
C LYS A 155 -26.08 27.17 -31.66
N GLY A 156 -25.56 28.40 -31.76
CA GLY A 156 -26.35 29.61 -31.97
C GLY A 156 -26.57 30.45 -30.72
N THR A 157 -27.29 31.55 -30.91
CA THR A 157 -27.52 32.59 -29.89
C THR A 157 -28.75 32.35 -29.01
N ASP A 158 -29.53 31.32 -29.32
CA ASP A 158 -30.78 31.01 -28.63
C ASP A 158 -30.53 30.48 -27.21
N GLY A 159 -31.43 30.83 -26.29
CA GLY A 159 -31.30 30.47 -24.88
C GLY A 159 -30.03 31.04 -24.23
N VAL A 160 -29.22 30.15 -23.65
CA VAL A 160 -28.02 30.50 -22.87
C VAL A 160 -26.79 30.85 -23.72
N GLY A 161 -26.85 30.66 -25.04
CA GLY A 161 -25.75 30.89 -25.99
C GLY A 161 -24.65 29.82 -25.96
N GLU A 162 -23.79 29.81 -26.98
CA GLU A 162 -22.73 28.81 -27.15
C GLU A 162 -21.74 28.73 -25.96
N PRO A 163 -21.28 29.86 -25.36
CA PRO A 163 -20.34 29.82 -24.23
C PRO A 163 -20.85 29.04 -23.02
N GLN A 164 -22.11 29.28 -22.62
CA GLN A 164 -22.72 28.60 -21.47
C GLN A 164 -23.06 27.14 -21.82
N ALA A 165 -23.57 26.90 -23.03
CA ALA A 165 -23.89 25.55 -23.49
C ALA A 165 -22.65 24.63 -23.50
N LEU A 166 -21.47 25.16 -23.86
CA LEU A 166 -20.21 24.42 -23.79
C LEU A 166 -19.81 24.08 -22.35
N VAL A 167 -19.90 25.04 -21.43
CA VAL A 167 -19.55 24.83 -20.01
C VAL A 167 -20.45 23.77 -19.37
N GLU A 168 -21.75 23.83 -19.66
CA GLU A 168 -22.74 22.83 -19.22
C GLU A 168 -22.45 21.46 -19.83
N ALA A 169 -22.20 21.38 -21.14
CA ALA A 169 -21.90 20.12 -21.82
C ALA A 169 -20.62 19.45 -21.28
N ILE A 170 -19.57 20.23 -21.00
CA ILE A 170 -18.33 19.70 -20.37
C ILE A 170 -18.63 19.17 -18.98
N SER A 171 -19.38 19.92 -18.17
CA SER A 171 -19.75 19.51 -16.81
C SER A 171 -20.61 18.25 -16.81
N SER A 172 -21.64 18.19 -17.66
CA SER A 172 -22.52 17.02 -17.82
C SER A 172 -21.81 15.79 -18.40
N SER A 173 -20.73 15.99 -19.18
CA SER A 173 -19.92 14.87 -19.69
C SER A 173 -19.08 14.17 -18.62
N ASN A 174 -18.98 14.75 -17.40
CA ASN A 174 -18.08 14.28 -16.34
C ASN A 174 -16.65 14.05 -16.84
N SER A 175 -16.13 15.00 -17.63
CA SER A 175 -14.81 14.86 -18.25
C SER A 175 -13.73 14.48 -17.24
N SER A 176 -12.91 13.51 -17.62
CA SER A 176 -11.73 13.10 -16.85
C SER A 176 -10.52 14.00 -17.12
N TYR A 177 -10.61 14.91 -18.10
CA TYR A 177 -9.44 15.62 -18.63
C TYR A 177 -9.53 17.13 -18.49
N ILE A 178 -10.71 17.74 -18.67
CA ILE A 178 -10.87 19.19 -18.71
C ILE A 178 -12.09 19.65 -17.91
N THR A 179 -12.02 20.89 -17.44
CA THR A 179 -13.13 21.65 -16.86
C THR A 179 -13.24 22.99 -17.59
N ALA A 180 -14.41 23.61 -17.58
CA ALA A 180 -14.60 24.91 -18.21
C ALA A 180 -15.30 25.88 -17.27
N THR A 181 -14.99 27.17 -17.43
CA THR A 181 -15.61 28.26 -16.70
C THR A 181 -15.96 29.36 -17.68
N LYS A 182 -17.20 29.85 -17.62
CA LYS A 182 -17.64 31.00 -18.41
C LYS A 182 -16.99 32.26 -17.86
N LEU A 183 -16.40 33.06 -18.76
CA LEU A 183 -15.81 34.36 -18.44
C LEU A 183 -16.77 35.50 -18.78
N ALA A 184 -17.46 35.41 -19.92
CA ALA A 184 -18.38 36.42 -20.40
C ALA A 184 -19.42 35.81 -21.36
N ASP A 185 -20.51 36.54 -21.60
CA ASP A 185 -21.48 36.20 -22.66
C ASP A 185 -20.95 36.51 -24.08
N GLY A 186 -20.11 37.54 -24.21
CA GLY A 186 -19.66 38.06 -25.51
C GLY A 186 -20.84 38.33 -26.43
N ASN A 187 -20.71 37.97 -27.70
CA ASN A 187 -21.79 37.97 -28.69
C ASN A 187 -22.63 36.67 -28.72
N LYS A 188 -22.54 35.83 -27.68
CA LYS A 188 -23.17 34.50 -27.55
C LYS A 188 -22.72 33.43 -28.56
N LEU A 189 -21.72 33.71 -29.40
CA LEU A 189 -21.15 32.76 -30.35
C LEU A 189 -19.68 32.48 -29.99
N LEU A 190 -19.26 31.23 -30.14
CA LEU A 190 -17.87 30.80 -29.97
C LEU A 190 -17.15 30.79 -31.32
N THR A 191 -15.93 31.31 -31.38
CA THR A 191 -15.08 31.16 -32.56
C THR A 191 -14.62 29.71 -32.71
N ASN A 192 -14.65 29.21 -33.94
CA ASN A 192 -14.11 27.89 -34.25
C ASN A 192 -12.58 27.94 -34.11
N VAL A 193 -12.04 27.00 -33.35
CA VAL A 193 -10.60 26.86 -33.12
C VAL A 193 -10.15 25.49 -33.59
N THR A 194 -8.93 25.39 -34.13
CA THR A 194 -8.36 24.12 -34.57
C THR A 194 -7.05 23.89 -33.84
N GLN A 195 -6.94 22.74 -33.17
CA GLN A 195 -5.72 22.26 -32.52
C GLN A 195 -5.04 23.29 -31.60
N GLN A 196 -5.81 24.11 -30.88
CA GLN A 196 -5.26 25.09 -29.95
C GLN A 196 -4.79 24.41 -28.66
N ALA A 197 -3.57 24.74 -28.22
CA ALA A 197 -2.94 24.14 -27.05
C ALA A 197 -3.44 24.75 -25.74
N LEU A 198 -3.66 23.89 -24.74
CA LEU A 198 -3.62 24.32 -23.36
C LEU A 198 -2.15 24.59 -22.98
N THR A 199 -1.90 25.63 -22.21
CA THR A 199 -0.55 26.06 -21.80
C THR A 199 -0.51 26.47 -20.33
N GLY A 200 0.69 26.55 -19.76
CA GLY A 200 0.90 27.02 -18.39
C GLY A 200 0.76 25.94 -17.31
N GLY A 201 0.56 24.67 -17.68
CA GLY A 201 0.56 23.55 -16.75
C GLY A 201 1.94 23.33 -16.14
N GLN A 202 2.01 23.16 -14.82
CA GLN A 202 3.25 22.95 -14.07
C GLN A 202 3.05 21.89 -13.00
N ASP A 203 4.06 21.06 -12.79
CA ASP A 203 4.02 20.00 -11.78
C ASP A 203 4.11 20.59 -10.36
N PRO A 204 3.47 19.93 -9.36
CA PRO A 204 3.62 20.29 -7.96
C PRO A 204 5.07 20.17 -7.49
N THR A 205 5.45 20.99 -6.51
CA THR A 205 6.77 20.89 -5.87
C THR A 205 6.69 19.90 -4.70
N VAL A 206 7.68 19.00 -4.60
CA VAL A 206 7.78 18.03 -3.51
C VAL A 206 9.03 18.29 -2.69
N ASP A 207 8.83 18.42 -1.38
CA ASP A 207 9.85 18.60 -0.35
C ASP A 207 9.67 17.58 0.79
N GLY A 208 10.49 17.66 1.83
CA GLY A 208 10.38 16.78 3.00
C GLY A 208 9.01 16.88 3.70
N GLN A 209 8.43 18.08 3.79
CA GLN A 209 7.12 18.31 4.41
C GLN A 209 5.99 17.60 3.65
N SER A 210 6.11 17.48 2.32
CA SER A 210 5.16 16.76 1.48
C SER A 210 5.00 15.30 1.90
N TYR A 211 6.08 14.64 2.34
CA TYR A 211 6.01 13.27 2.86
C TYR A 211 5.28 13.21 4.20
N SER A 212 5.57 14.13 5.13
CA SER A 212 4.87 14.17 6.42
C SER A 212 3.37 14.38 6.26
N VAL A 213 2.95 15.27 5.36
CA VAL A 213 1.51 15.49 5.05
C VAL A 213 0.87 14.23 4.47
N ALA A 214 1.57 13.56 3.56
CA ALA A 214 1.09 12.32 2.95
C ALA A 214 0.96 11.17 3.96
N LEU A 215 1.94 11.03 4.85
CA LEU A 215 1.94 10.03 5.92
C LEU A 215 0.76 10.24 6.88
N SER A 216 0.44 11.49 7.24
CA SER A 216 -0.76 11.79 8.02
C SER A 216 -2.06 11.48 7.25
N ALA A 217 -2.10 11.73 5.94
CA ALA A 217 -3.29 11.49 5.13
C ALA A 217 -3.64 9.99 4.98
N ILE A 218 -2.63 9.11 4.98
CA ILE A 218 -2.84 7.65 4.90
C ILE A 218 -3.04 6.98 6.27
N GLU A 219 -2.87 7.72 7.37
CA GLU A 219 -2.83 7.15 8.73
C GLU A 219 -4.15 6.46 9.11
N ALA A 220 -5.28 7.10 8.81
CA ALA A 220 -6.62 6.58 9.10
C ALA A 220 -7.11 5.50 8.11
N ILE A 221 -6.27 5.08 7.17
CA ILE A 221 -6.64 4.15 6.08
C ILE A 221 -5.95 2.82 6.29
N ASP A 222 -6.64 1.72 6.02
CA ASP A 222 -6.05 0.38 6.10
C ASP A 222 -5.06 0.14 4.96
N TRP A 223 -3.83 -0.20 5.33
CA TRP A 223 -2.77 -0.66 4.45
C TRP A 223 -1.77 -1.50 5.25
N ASN A 224 -0.98 -2.33 4.57
CA ASN A 224 -0.05 -3.26 5.22
C ASN A 224 1.41 -2.83 5.07
N VAL A 225 1.79 -2.38 3.86
CA VAL A 225 3.17 -2.03 3.54
C VAL A 225 3.24 -0.65 2.87
N LEU A 226 4.14 0.19 3.33
CA LEU A 226 4.42 1.50 2.74
C LEU A 226 5.55 1.39 1.70
N ALA A 227 5.35 2.02 0.55
CA ALA A 227 6.37 2.29 -0.45
C ALA A 227 6.37 3.78 -0.81
N ILE A 228 7.57 4.36 -0.92
CA ILE A 228 7.76 5.78 -1.21
C ILE A 228 8.70 5.95 -2.40
N ASP A 229 8.59 7.07 -3.12
CA ASP A 229 9.43 7.41 -4.27
C ASP A 229 10.72 8.18 -3.91
N SER A 230 11.22 8.01 -2.68
CA SER A 230 12.41 8.71 -2.19
C SER A 230 13.60 7.77 -2.08
N GLU A 231 14.77 8.27 -2.46
CA GLU A 231 16.09 7.65 -2.26
C GLU A 231 16.93 8.44 -1.24
N ASP A 232 16.36 9.47 -0.60
CA ASP A 232 17.03 10.30 0.39
C ASP A 232 16.97 9.64 1.79
N PRO A 233 18.13 9.30 2.39
CA PRO A 233 18.18 8.72 3.74
C PRO A 233 17.50 9.58 4.81
N THR A 234 17.46 10.90 4.65
CA THR A 234 16.80 11.81 5.60
C THR A 234 15.27 11.60 5.59
N ILE A 235 14.70 11.40 4.41
CA ILE A 235 13.29 11.07 4.24
C ILE A 235 13.03 9.66 4.78
N HIS A 236 13.94 8.72 4.53
CA HIS A 236 13.85 7.35 5.06
C HIS A 236 13.79 7.32 6.59
N SER A 237 14.64 8.08 7.28
CA SER A 237 14.60 8.19 8.75
C SER A 237 13.29 8.82 9.26
N THR A 238 12.75 9.81 8.53
CA THR A 238 11.43 10.40 8.86
C THR A 238 10.31 9.38 8.74
N VAL A 239 10.38 8.52 7.72
CA VAL A 239 9.41 7.46 7.48
C VAL A 239 9.52 6.36 8.53
N GLN A 240 10.73 5.96 8.94
CA GLN A 240 10.93 5.04 10.06
C GLN A 240 10.25 5.57 11.33
N ALA A 241 10.55 6.81 11.73
CA ALA A 241 9.97 7.40 12.93
C ALA A 241 8.42 7.44 12.89
N TYR A 242 7.85 7.65 11.70
CA TYR A 242 6.40 7.53 11.50
C TYR A 242 5.91 6.09 11.69
N ILE A 243 6.58 5.10 11.07
CA ILE A 243 6.21 3.68 11.17
C ILE A 243 6.26 3.21 12.63
N ASP A 244 7.32 3.54 13.36
CA ASP A 244 7.46 3.21 14.78
C ASP A 244 6.30 3.79 15.61
N ARG A 245 5.95 5.06 15.36
CA ARG A 245 4.85 5.72 16.07
C ARG A 245 3.53 5.01 15.79
N VAL A 246 3.15 4.80 14.53
CA VAL A 246 1.84 4.21 14.20
C VAL A 246 1.76 2.75 14.67
N ARG A 247 2.89 2.02 14.69
CA ARG A 247 2.97 0.68 15.30
C ARG A 247 2.76 0.75 16.81
N ASN A 248 3.37 1.69 17.51
CA ASN A 248 3.12 1.89 18.95
C ASN A 248 1.65 2.27 19.24
N GLU A 249 0.98 2.94 18.30
CA GLU A 249 -0.44 3.29 18.38
C GLU A 249 -1.38 2.14 17.96
N GLY A 250 -0.84 0.97 17.57
CA GLY A 250 -1.61 -0.24 17.28
C GLY A 250 -1.63 -0.67 15.82
N LYS A 251 -1.14 0.16 14.88
CA LYS A 251 -1.17 -0.15 13.45
C LYS A 251 0.07 -0.95 13.02
N ARG A 252 -0.08 -2.27 12.87
CA ARG A 252 1.02 -3.21 12.53
C ARG A 252 1.39 -3.16 11.04
N VAL A 253 2.06 -2.09 10.64
CA VAL A 253 2.52 -1.85 9.25
C VAL A 253 4.02 -2.01 9.08
N LEU A 254 4.45 -2.24 7.85
CA LEU A 254 5.85 -2.30 7.44
C LEU A 254 6.17 -1.22 6.41
N VAL A 255 7.45 -0.94 6.20
CA VAL A 255 7.92 -0.10 5.10
C VAL A 255 9.06 -0.78 4.35
N VAL A 256 9.11 -0.59 3.04
CA VAL A 256 10.26 -1.01 2.22
C VAL A 256 10.94 0.21 1.62
N LEU A 257 12.24 0.31 1.88
CA LEU A 257 13.11 1.41 1.48
C LEU A 257 14.29 0.88 0.69
N GLY A 258 14.97 1.75 -0.04
CA GLY A 258 16.15 1.37 -0.79
C GLY A 258 16.84 2.56 -1.43
N GLU A 259 18.13 2.40 -1.70
CA GLU A 259 18.98 3.37 -2.39
C GLU A 259 19.53 2.77 -3.69
N PRO A 260 19.77 3.59 -4.72
CA PRO A 260 20.29 3.12 -6.01
C PRO A 260 21.73 2.60 -5.89
N THR A 261 22.15 1.76 -6.84
CA THR A 261 23.47 1.10 -6.80
C THR A 261 24.64 2.04 -7.09
N ASN A 262 24.37 3.28 -7.52
CA ASN A 262 25.39 4.33 -7.60
C ASN A 262 25.84 4.83 -6.21
N VAL A 263 25.06 4.59 -5.15
CA VAL A 263 25.49 4.78 -3.76
C VAL A 263 26.40 3.62 -3.37
N PRO A 264 27.58 3.87 -2.78
CA PRO A 264 28.52 2.81 -2.39
C PRO A 264 27.86 1.75 -1.51
N LEU A 265 28.15 0.47 -1.77
CA LEU A 265 27.59 -0.66 -1.00
C LEU A 265 27.81 -0.48 0.51
N ALA A 266 29.00 -0.09 0.94
CA ALA A 266 29.30 0.14 2.35
C ALA A 266 28.38 1.19 3.00
N THR A 267 28.04 2.27 2.27
CA THR A 267 27.10 3.30 2.72
C THR A 267 25.69 2.73 2.83
N ARG A 268 25.22 2.02 1.80
CA ARG A 268 23.90 1.37 1.81
C ARG A 268 23.75 0.37 2.96
N LEU A 269 24.78 -0.45 3.22
CA LEU A 269 24.78 -1.40 4.33
C LEU A 269 24.84 -0.71 5.70
N ALA A 270 25.57 0.41 5.82
CA ALA A 270 25.56 1.21 7.03
C ALA A 270 24.18 1.83 7.30
N ASN A 271 23.52 2.35 6.26
CA ASN A 271 22.16 2.88 6.35
C ASN A 271 21.16 1.80 6.73
N ALA A 272 21.20 0.63 6.08
CA ALA A 272 20.38 -0.53 6.44
C ALA A 272 20.53 -0.89 7.94
N ARG A 273 21.77 -1.00 8.42
CA ARG A 273 22.07 -1.32 9.81
C ARG A 273 21.60 -0.24 10.79
N ALA A 274 21.62 1.02 10.39
CA ALA A 274 21.24 2.14 11.24
C ALA A 274 19.74 2.14 11.58
N PHE A 275 18.88 1.58 10.71
CA PHE A 275 17.46 1.40 11.03
C PHE A 275 17.28 0.45 12.22
N ASN A 276 17.93 -0.73 12.19
CA ASN A 276 17.85 -1.77 13.22
C ASN A 276 16.39 -2.03 13.70
N ASP A 277 15.48 -2.21 12.76
CA ASP A 277 14.03 -2.18 13.02
C ASP A 277 13.32 -3.33 12.29
N PRO A 278 12.51 -4.15 12.99
CA PRO A 278 11.78 -5.25 12.37
C PRO A 278 10.73 -4.79 11.33
N ALA A 279 10.29 -3.53 11.41
CA ALA A 279 9.28 -2.96 10.54
C ALA A 279 9.84 -2.35 9.25
N VAL A 280 11.16 -2.19 9.16
CA VAL A 280 11.85 -1.60 8.01
C VAL A 280 12.57 -2.69 7.22
N VAL A 281 12.20 -2.86 5.95
CA VAL A 281 12.93 -3.68 4.99
C VAL A 281 13.77 -2.76 4.11
N TYR A 282 15.06 -3.04 3.99
CA TYR A 282 15.99 -2.26 3.18
C TYR A 282 16.48 -3.08 1.99
N VAL A 283 16.23 -2.60 0.77
CA VAL A 283 16.65 -3.26 -0.47
C VAL A 283 17.96 -2.63 -0.97
N ALA A 284 19.03 -3.42 -1.00
CA ALA A 284 20.37 -2.91 -1.25
C ALA A 284 20.79 -2.96 -2.72
N ASN A 285 20.21 -3.80 -3.58
CA ASN A 285 20.58 -3.82 -5.01
C ASN A 285 19.34 -3.86 -5.90
N GLY A 286 19.55 -4.00 -7.21
CA GLY A 286 18.50 -3.89 -8.19
C GLY A 286 18.45 -5.07 -9.15
N PHE A 287 17.56 -4.95 -10.11
CA PHE A 287 17.41 -5.89 -11.21
C PHE A 287 16.96 -5.17 -12.48
N LYS A 288 17.19 -5.80 -13.62
CA LYS A 288 16.64 -5.37 -14.91
C LYS A 288 15.44 -6.24 -15.24
N GLY A 289 14.38 -5.62 -15.73
CA GLY A 289 13.19 -6.32 -16.20
C GLY A 289 13.34 -6.85 -17.63
N ASN A 290 12.42 -7.73 -18.03
CA ASN A 290 12.25 -8.18 -19.41
C ASN A 290 11.86 -7.05 -20.39
N ASP A 291 11.36 -5.93 -19.85
CA ASP A 291 11.11 -4.67 -20.54
C ASP A 291 12.40 -3.85 -20.79
N GLY A 292 13.55 -4.34 -20.33
CA GLY A 292 14.83 -3.66 -20.43
C GLY A 292 15.05 -2.56 -19.38
N ILE A 293 14.06 -2.30 -18.51
CA ILE A 293 14.12 -1.23 -17.52
C ILE A 293 14.84 -1.69 -16.25
N ILE A 294 15.81 -0.89 -15.81
CA ILE A 294 16.52 -1.07 -14.54
C ILE A 294 15.64 -0.61 -13.37
N ARG A 295 15.56 -1.44 -12.34
CA ARG A 295 14.86 -1.21 -11.09
C ARG A 295 15.84 -1.36 -9.94
N GLU A 296 16.21 -0.24 -9.37
CA GLU A 296 17.05 -0.09 -8.17
C GLU A 296 16.42 0.99 -7.28
N GLY A 297 17.00 1.22 -6.10
CA GLY A 297 16.49 2.22 -5.16
C GLY A 297 15.00 2.05 -4.87
N TYR A 298 14.24 3.14 -5.01
CA TYR A 298 12.81 3.13 -4.70
C TYR A 298 11.99 2.17 -5.58
N LYS A 299 12.41 1.89 -6.83
CA LYS A 299 11.69 0.99 -7.75
C LYS A 299 11.80 -0.47 -7.30
N ALA A 300 13.01 -0.86 -6.88
CA ALA A 300 13.25 -2.18 -6.32
C ALA A 300 12.55 -2.35 -4.96
N ALA A 301 12.61 -1.31 -4.12
CA ALA A 301 11.90 -1.27 -2.85
C ALA A 301 10.37 -1.42 -3.04
N ALA A 302 9.78 -0.69 -3.98
CA ALA A 302 8.36 -0.80 -4.32
C ALA A 302 7.96 -2.19 -4.80
N ARG A 303 8.81 -2.85 -5.60
CA ARG A 303 8.59 -4.25 -6.00
C ARG A 303 8.53 -5.17 -4.78
N VAL A 304 9.48 -5.04 -3.88
CA VAL A 304 9.55 -5.85 -2.65
C VAL A 304 8.37 -5.51 -1.73
N ALA A 305 7.94 -4.25 -1.63
CA ALA A 305 6.75 -3.87 -0.88
C ALA A 305 5.50 -4.61 -1.34
N GLY A 306 5.32 -4.71 -2.67
CA GLY A 306 4.27 -5.53 -3.28
C GLY A 306 4.35 -7.00 -2.87
N MET A 307 5.54 -7.60 -2.96
CA MET A 307 5.77 -9.00 -2.60
C MET A 307 5.53 -9.28 -1.10
N VAL A 308 5.97 -8.37 -0.22
CA VAL A 308 5.75 -8.44 1.23
C VAL A 308 4.26 -8.31 1.55
N ALA A 309 3.55 -7.39 0.90
CA ALA A 309 2.12 -7.19 1.13
C ALA A 309 1.30 -8.41 0.68
N SER A 310 1.68 -9.05 -0.43
CA SER A 310 0.93 -10.16 -1.05
C SER A 310 1.25 -11.54 -0.52
N ALA A 311 2.43 -11.74 0.07
CA ALA A 311 2.84 -13.06 0.58
C ALA A 311 1.85 -13.55 1.63
N ASP A 312 1.62 -14.87 1.70
CA ASP A 312 0.86 -15.42 2.83
C ASP A 312 1.65 -15.28 4.14
N ILE A 313 0.99 -15.26 5.30
CA ILE A 313 1.67 -15.19 6.61
C ILE A 313 2.53 -16.44 6.89
N THR A 314 2.30 -17.52 6.15
CA THR A 314 3.06 -18.79 6.21
C THR A 314 4.19 -18.85 5.19
N GLU A 315 4.28 -17.88 4.27
CA GLU A 315 5.24 -17.87 3.18
C GLU A 315 6.48 -17.04 3.54
N SER A 316 7.67 -17.57 3.23
CA SER A 316 8.90 -16.79 3.29
C SER A 316 9.27 -16.24 1.92
N LEU A 317 9.82 -15.03 1.92
CA LEU A 317 10.39 -14.41 0.72
C LEU A 317 11.81 -14.88 0.40
N THR A 318 12.42 -15.73 1.23
CA THR A 318 13.73 -16.33 0.92
C THR A 318 13.65 -17.15 -0.36
N HIS A 319 14.50 -16.82 -1.34
CA HIS A 319 14.50 -17.38 -2.69
C HIS A 319 13.19 -17.17 -3.48
N ALA A 320 12.35 -16.21 -3.07
CA ALA A 320 11.19 -15.83 -3.86
C ALA A 320 11.64 -15.20 -5.20
N VAL A 321 11.16 -15.78 -6.31
CA VAL A 321 11.49 -15.32 -7.66
C VAL A 321 10.83 -13.97 -7.95
N VAL A 322 11.63 -13.01 -8.42
CA VAL A 322 11.14 -11.70 -8.84
C VAL A 322 10.59 -11.81 -10.26
N ARG A 323 9.26 -11.89 -10.39
CA ARG A 323 8.61 -12.09 -11.70
C ARG A 323 8.98 -10.99 -12.71
N GLY A 324 9.38 -11.40 -13.90
CA GLY A 324 9.76 -10.49 -14.99
C GLY A 324 11.15 -9.87 -14.86
N ALA A 325 11.92 -10.20 -13.82
CA ALA A 325 13.33 -9.82 -13.71
C ALA A 325 14.23 -10.79 -14.50
N THR A 326 15.21 -10.26 -15.21
CA THR A 326 16.09 -11.02 -16.12
C THR A 326 17.56 -10.97 -15.73
N GLU A 327 18.02 -9.85 -15.16
CA GLU A 327 19.43 -9.63 -14.79
C GLU A 327 19.52 -8.92 -13.45
N ILE A 328 20.62 -9.14 -12.71
CA ILE A 328 20.93 -8.41 -11.47
C ILE A 328 21.64 -7.10 -11.80
N VAL A 329 21.27 -6.02 -11.12
CA VAL A 329 21.97 -4.74 -11.14
C VAL A 329 22.62 -4.54 -9.78
N GLY A 330 23.94 -4.28 -9.77
CA GLY A 330 24.73 -4.32 -8.53
C GLY A 330 24.90 -5.75 -8.01
N ALA A 331 25.38 -6.65 -8.88
CA ALA A 331 25.69 -8.03 -8.50
C ALA A 331 26.77 -8.05 -7.42
N LEU A 332 26.57 -8.90 -6.41
CA LEU A 332 27.42 -8.99 -5.23
C LEU A 332 28.19 -10.31 -5.22
N THR A 333 29.41 -10.27 -4.69
CA THR A 333 30.17 -11.47 -4.35
C THR A 333 29.58 -12.16 -3.12
N ASN A 334 29.97 -13.42 -2.86
CA ASN A 334 29.52 -14.13 -1.67
C ASN A 334 29.83 -13.38 -0.36
N ALA A 335 31.04 -12.81 -0.25
CA ALA A 335 31.44 -12.03 0.93
C ALA A 335 30.57 -10.77 1.11
N GLU A 336 30.22 -10.09 0.02
CA GLU A 336 29.34 -8.92 0.06
C GLU A 336 27.88 -9.30 0.39
N ILE A 337 27.41 -10.46 -0.06
CA ILE A 337 26.09 -11.01 0.31
C ILE A 337 26.05 -11.31 1.82
N GLU A 338 27.08 -11.97 2.35
CA GLU A 338 27.19 -12.24 3.79
C GLU A 338 27.20 -10.94 4.61
N GLN A 339 27.94 -9.92 4.15
CA GLN A 339 27.93 -8.58 4.77
C GLN A 339 26.57 -7.90 4.69
N ALA A 340 25.84 -8.05 3.58
CA ALA A 340 24.49 -7.52 3.44
C ALA A 340 23.53 -8.17 4.43
N ILE A 341 23.55 -9.50 4.52
CA ILE A 341 22.74 -10.27 5.49
C ILE A 341 23.04 -9.85 6.93
N GLN A 342 24.32 -9.69 7.29
CA GLN A 342 24.73 -9.25 8.63
C GLN A 342 24.33 -7.80 8.93
N SER A 343 24.07 -6.99 7.91
CA SER A 343 23.65 -5.60 8.03
C SER A 343 22.14 -5.40 7.93
N GLY A 344 21.36 -6.49 7.85
CA GLY A 344 19.90 -6.42 7.73
C GLY A 344 19.44 -5.90 6.35
N ALA A 345 20.27 -6.05 5.32
CA ALA A 345 19.96 -5.62 3.97
C ALA A 345 19.49 -6.79 3.11
N LEU A 346 18.30 -6.64 2.53
CA LEU A 346 17.75 -7.56 1.53
C LEU A 346 18.44 -7.31 0.18
N VAL A 347 18.89 -8.38 -0.46
CA VAL A 347 19.54 -8.35 -1.77
C VAL A 347 18.92 -9.36 -2.73
N PHE A 348 19.01 -9.07 -4.02
CA PHE A 348 18.69 -10.00 -5.09
C PHE A 348 19.93 -10.76 -5.55
N THR A 349 19.74 -12.04 -5.84
CA THR A 349 20.74 -12.96 -6.36
C THR A 349 20.16 -13.78 -7.52
N LEU A 350 21.03 -14.53 -8.21
CA LEU A 350 20.59 -15.49 -9.23
C LEU A 350 20.46 -16.87 -8.62
N SER A 351 19.32 -17.51 -8.85
CA SER A 351 19.09 -18.91 -8.52
C SER A 351 19.98 -19.84 -9.36
N ALA A 352 20.02 -21.13 -9.01
CA ALA A 352 20.66 -22.16 -9.82
C ALA A 352 20.08 -22.21 -11.26
N ALA A 353 18.79 -21.90 -11.41
CA ALA A 353 18.10 -21.80 -12.70
C ALA A 353 18.27 -20.43 -13.39
N LYS A 354 19.19 -19.57 -12.89
CA LYS A 354 19.47 -18.22 -13.41
C LYS A 354 18.27 -17.26 -13.36
N GLN A 355 17.35 -17.48 -12.43
CA GLN A 355 16.25 -16.55 -12.16
C GLN A 355 16.67 -15.55 -11.07
N VAL A 356 16.32 -14.29 -11.25
CA VAL A 356 16.48 -13.27 -10.20
C VAL A 356 15.52 -13.60 -9.06
N GLN A 357 16.05 -13.71 -7.85
CA GLN A 357 15.31 -14.04 -6.64
C GLN A 357 15.78 -13.17 -5.48
N ILE A 358 14.95 -13.05 -4.44
CA ILE A 358 15.38 -12.53 -3.15
C ILE A 358 16.34 -13.54 -2.51
N GLU A 359 17.50 -13.10 -2.06
CA GLU A 359 18.46 -14.00 -1.40
C GLU A 359 17.92 -14.48 -0.06
N TYR A 360 17.51 -13.54 0.79
CA TYR A 360 17.05 -13.84 2.13
C TYR A 360 15.94 -12.88 2.57
N GLY A 361 14.82 -13.42 3.06
CA GLY A 361 13.63 -12.67 3.46
C GLY A 361 13.78 -11.98 4.82
N ILE A 362 14.68 -11.01 4.91
CA ILE A 362 15.05 -10.31 6.15
C ILE A 362 14.69 -8.83 6.14
N ASN A 363 14.59 -8.25 7.33
CA ASN A 363 14.46 -6.81 7.58
C ASN A 363 15.75 -6.24 8.18
N THR A 364 15.72 -4.97 8.55
CA THR A 364 16.89 -4.25 9.07
C THR A 364 17.25 -4.59 10.52
N PHE A 365 16.41 -5.33 11.25
CA PHE A 365 16.70 -5.70 12.63
C PHE A 365 17.91 -6.64 12.71
N VAL A 366 18.96 -6.22 13.42
CA VAL A 366 20.20 -6.99 13.56
C VAL A 366 20.58 -7.25 15.02
N THR A 367 20.15 -6.40 15.95
CA THR A 367 20.54 -6.45 17.36
C THR A 367 19.43 -7.04 18.22
N VAL A 368 19.54 -8.33 18.56
CA VAL A 368 18.59 -8.99 19.46
C VAL A 368 18.59 -8.35 20.85
N THR A 369 17.43 -8.31 21.49
CA THR A 369 17.23 -7.73 22.83
C THR A 369 16.64 -8.80 23.76
N ALA A 370 16.37 -8.44 25.02
CA ALA A 370 15.67 -9.33 25.94
C ALA A 370 14.24 -9.67 25.47
N ASP A 371 13.58 -8.72 24.79
CA ASP A 371 12.19 -8.85 24.34
C ASP A 371 12.09 -9.30 22.87
N MET A 372 13.17 -9.15 22.09
CA MET A 372 13.19 -9.40 20.66
C MET A 372 14.31 -10.38 20.28
N ASP A 373 13.90 -11.63 20.06
CA ASP A 373 14.74 -12.72 19.55
C ASP A 373 15.20 -12.55 18.08
N ALA A 374 15.96 -13.52 17.59
CA ALA A 374 16.42 -13.54 16.20
C ALA A 374 15.29 -13.78 15.18
N GLY A 375 14.10 -14.22 15.61
CA GLY A 375 12.93 -14.36 14.74
C GLY A 375 12.47 -13.01 14.17
N TRP A 376 12.63 -11.93 14.93
CA TRP A 376 12.29 -10.57 14.48
C TRP A 376 13.12 -10.06 13.30
N LYS A 377 14.21 -10.75 12.93
CA LYS A 377 15.00 -10.43 11.73
C LYS A 377 14.33 -10.84 10.43
N LYS A 378 13.35 -11.75 10.49
CA LYS A 378 12.73 -12.38 9.32
C LYS A 378 11.37 -11.77 9.02
N ILE A 379 11.16 -11.38 7.77
CA ILE A 379 9.90 -10.77 7.31
C ILE A 379 8.71 -11.70 7.60
N ARG A 380 8.84 -13.01 7.29
CA ARG A 380 7.79 -14.01 7.56
C ARG A 380 7.35 -13.98 9.02
N ARG A 381 8.31 -14.09 9.95
CA ARG A 381 8.05 -14.17 11.39
C ARG A 381 7.44 -12.88 11.93
N VAL A 382 7.94 -11.71 11.50
CA VAL A 382 7.33 -10.41 11.86
C VAL A 382 5.86 -10.37 11.42
N ARG A 383 5.56 -10.78 10.18
CA ARG A 383 4.19 -10.80 9.67
C ARG A 383 3.30 -11.81 10.40
N THR A 384 3.80 -12.99 10.73
CA THR A 384 3.06 -13.98 11.54
C THR A 384 2.72 -13.40 12.92
N ARG A 385 3.70 -12.79 13.61
CA ARG A 385 3.53 -12.19 14.94
C ARG A 385 2.58 -11.00 14.93
N ASP A 386 2.75 -10.09 13.97
CA ASP A 386 1.86 -8.95 13.77
C ASP A 386 0.41 -9.43 13.51
N ASN A 387 0.24 -10.45 12.66
CA ASN A 387 -1.08 -10.98 12.34
C ASN A 387 -1.75 -11.68 13.53
N LEU A 388 -0.99 -12.39 14.38
CA LEU A 388 -1.50 -12.95 15.62
C LEU A 388 -2.03 -11.86 16.55
N ILE A 389 -1.24 -10.80 16.73
CA ILE A 389 -1.60 -9.65 17.58
C ILE A 389 -2.90 -9.03 17.05
N ASP A 390 -2.96 -8.69 15.77
CA ASP A 390 -4.12 -8.04 15.16
C ASP A 390 -5.38 -8.92 15.21
N ARG A 391 -5.26 -10.24 15.00
CA ARG A 391 -6.42 -11.15 15.07
C ARG A 391 -6.97 -11.26 16.47
N ILE A 392 -6.11 -11.37 17.49
CA ILE A 392 -6.54 -11.43 18.89
C ILE A 392 -7.20 -10.10 19.30
N THR A 393 -6.56 -8.96 19.03
CA THR A 393 -7.10 -7.65 19.41
C THR A 393 -8.42 -7.37 18.71
N ALA A 394 -8.53 -7.62 17.41
CA ALA A 394 -9.77 -7.44 16.66
C ALA A 394 -10.89 -8.41 17.08
N THR A 395 -10.54 -9.61 17.58
CA THR A 395 -11.51 -10.57 18.15
C THR A 395 -12.00 -10.12 19.53
N TRP A 396 -11.15 -9.47 20.33
CA TRP A 396 -11.50 -8.98 21.66
C TRP A 396 -12.23 -7.64 21.66
N GLU A 397 -11.94 -6.75 20.70
CA GLU A 397 -12.52 -5.40 20.65
C GLU A 397 -14.05 -5.38 20.78
N PRO A 398 -14.83 -6.22 20.07
CA PRO A 398 -16.29 -6.22 20.19
C PRO A 398 -16.81 -6.73 21.54
N LEU A 399 -15.96 -7.35 22.37
CA LEU A 399 -16.29 -7.93 23.66
C LEU A 399 -16.09 -6.94 24.83
N VAL A 400 -15.27 -5.91 24.62
CA VAL A 400 -14.98 -4.87 25.61
C VAL A 400 -16.29 -4.18 26.04
N GLY A 401 -16.50 -4.09 27.37
CA GLY A 401 -17.72 -3.51 27.97
C GLY A 401 -18.99 -4.36 27.85
N LYS A 402 -18.97 -5.47 27.11
CA LYS A 402 -20.11 -6.41 27.00
C LYS A 402 -19.95 -7.64 27.89
N ILE A 403 -18.72 -7.95 28.27
CA ILE A 403 -18.39 -9.06 29.17
C ILE A 403 -17.99 -8.50 30.54
N ASN A 404 -18.51 -9.09 31.61
CA ASN A 404 -18.10 -8.75 32.97
C ASN A 404 -16.66 -9.22 33.23
N ASN A 405 -15.89 -8.47 34.02
CA ASN A 405 -14.61 -8.95 34.56
C ASN A 405 -14.82 -9.98 35.70
N SER A 406 -15.55 -11.04 35.41
CA SER A 406 -15.72 -12.22 36.27
C SER A 406 -14.87 -13.39 35.74
N PRO A 407 -14.66 -14.46 36.52
CA PRO A 407 -13.97 -15.66 36.03
C PRO A 407 -14.57 -16.20 34.71
N ASP A 408 -15.89 -16.24 34.59
CA ASP A 408 -16.58 -16.65 33.35
C ASP A 408 -16.29 -15.71 32.16
N GLY A 409 -16.24 -14.40 32.42
CA GLY A 409 -15.95 -13.42 31.39
C GLY A 409 -14.52 -13.49 30.88
N ARG A 410 -13.56 -13.64 31.78
CA ARG A 410 -12.15 -13.82 31.42
C ARG A 410 -11.91 -15.17 30.72
N ALA A 411 -12.58 -16.23 31.15
CA ALA A 411 -12.56 -17.51 30.44
C ALA A 411 -13.10 -17.39 29.01
N THR A 412 -14.07 -16.51 28.77
CA THR A 412 -14.58 -16.22 27.43
C THR A 412 -13.54 -15.51 26.55
N LEU A 413 -12.82 -14.53 27.10
CA LEU A 413 -11.72 -13.86 26.39
C LEU A 413 -10.59 -14.83 26.03
N ILE A 414 -10.17 -15.65 27.00
CA ILE A 414 -9.17 -16.72 26.81
C ILE A 414 -9.62 -17.70 25.72
N ALA A 415 -10.86 -18.18 25.76
CA ALA A 415 -11.38 -19.12 24.77
C ALA A 415 -11.42 -18.53 23.35
N ALA A 416 -11.76 -17.25 23.21
CA ALA A 416 -11.77 -16.55 21.93
C ALA A 416 -10.36 -16.39 21.35
N ALA A 417 -9.39 -15.94 22.16
CA ALA A 417 -8.00 -15.80 21.73
C ALA A 417 -7.33 -17.17 21.45
N GLN A 418 -7.61 -18.20 22.25
CA GLN A 418 -7.15 -19.56 21.99
C GLN A 418 -7.72 -20.10 20.67
N GLY A 419 -8.95 -19.72 20.30
CA GLY A 419 -9.53 -20.03 19.00
C GLY A 419 -8.68 -19.49 17.84
N VAL A 420 -8.22 -18.24 17.94
CA VAL A 420 -7.30 -17.62 16.97
C VAL A 420 -5.98 -18.38 16.90
N ILE A 421 -5.35 -18.67 18.06
CA ILE A 421 -4.09 -19.41 18.13
C ILE A 421 -4.23 -20.78 17.44
N ASN A 422 -5.26 -21.56 17.78
CA ASN A 422 -5.50 -22.88 17.21
C ASN A 422 -5.73 -22.83 15.69
N LYS A 423 -6.38 -21.78 15.20
CA LYS A 423 -6.56 -21.56 13.77
C LYS A 423 -5.23 -21.28 13.08
N MET A 424 -4.39 -20.40 13.65
CA MET A 424 -3.06 -20.12 13.11
C MET A 424 -2.12 -21.33 13.16
N ILE A 425 -2.29 -22.23 14.13
CA ILE A 425 -1.63 -23.55 14.12
C ILE A 425 -2.12 -24.38 12.92
N THR A 426 -3.43 -24.42 12.69
CA THR A 426 -4.04 -25.16 11.56
C THR A 426 -3.61 -24.58 10.20
N GLU A 427 -3.44 -23.26 10.11
CA GLU A 427 -2.91 -22.56 8.93
C GLU A 427 -1.42 -22.89 8.70
N GLY A 428 -0.69 -23.39 9.70
CA GLY A 428 0.76 -23.65 9.62
C GLY A 428 1.62 -22.41 9.88
N ALA A 429 1.04 -21.37 10.49
CA ALA A 429 1.75 -20.16 10.91
C ALA A 429 2.40 -20.35 12.29
N LEU A 430 1.73 -21.08 13.19
CA LEU A 430 2.22 -21.42 14.53
C LEU A 430 2.45 -22.93 14.66
N LEU A 431 3.38 -23.31 15.52
CA LEU A 431 3.60 -24.71 15.93
C LEU A 431 2.73 -25.05 17.14
N ASP A 432 2.74 -24.19 18.16
CA ASP A 432 1.98 -24.33 19.40
C ASP A 432 1.73 -22.96 20.02
N GLY A 433 0.79 -22.87 20.96
CA GLY A 433 0.56 -21.65 21.71
C GLY A 433 -0.59 -21.70 22.71
N THR A 434 -0.51 -20.84 23.72
CA THR A 434 -1.51 -20.73 24.76
C THR A 434 -1.70 -19.29 25.25
N ILE A 435 -2.86 -19.03 25.84
CA ILE A 435 -3.19 -17.78 26.54
C ILE A 435 -3.80 -18.08 27.92
N TYR A 436 -3.38 -17.34 28.93
CA TYR A 436 -3.86 -17.47 30.31
C TYR A 436 -3.83 -16.14 31.07
N GLU A 437 -4.51 -16.07 32.22
CA GLU A 437 -4.46 -14.88 33.10
C GLU A 437 -3.05 -14.69 33.66
N ASP A 438 -2.54 -13.45 33.66
CA ASP A 438 -1.21 -13.14 34.20
C ASP A 438 -1.16 -13.40 35.73
N PRO A 439 -0.35 -14.37 36.21
CA PRO A 439 -0.25 -14.66 37.64
C PRO A 439 0.35 -13.51 38.46
N ASN A 440 1.13 -12.63 37.82
CA ASN A 440 1.80 -11.50 38.48
C ASN A 440 0.96 -10.23 38.51
N ASN A 441 -0.09 -10.14 37.67
CA ASN A 441 -0.99 -9.00 37.58
C ASN A 441 -2.46 -9.46 37.68
N PRO A 442 -2.94 -9.79 38.89
CA PRO A 442 -4.27 -10.32 39.06
C PRO A 442 -5.36 -9.30 38.66
N PRO A 443 -6.50 -9.76 38.11
CA PRO A 443 -7.61 -8.90 37.74
C PRO A 443 -8.10 -8.02 38.90
N SER A 444 -8.41 -6.76 38.61
CA SER A 444 -8.86 -5.78 39.60
C SER A 444 -9.84 -4.79 38.96
N GLY A 445 -11.03 -4.68 39.56
CA GLY A 445 -12.08 -3.78 39.07
C GLY A 445 -12.49 -4.09 37.63
N ASP A 446 -12.30 -3.13 36.74
CA ASP A 446 -12.57 -3.21 35.30
C ASP A 446 -11.38 -3.72 34.47
N SER A 447 -10.25 -4.05 35.12
CA SER A 447 -8.99 -4.41 34.46
C SER A 447 -8.62 -5.88 34.67
N ALA A 448 -8.08 -6.51 33.62
CA ALA A 448 -7.57 -7.89 33.64
C ALA A 448 -6.33 -7.99 32.74
N TRP A 449 -5.38 -8.85 33.12
CA TRP A 449 -4.12 -9.04 32.40
C TRP A 449 -3.99 -10.49 31.95
N PHE A 450 -3.45 -10.67 30.75
CA PHE A 450 -3.30 -11.97 30.11
C PHE A 450 -1.91 -12.08 29.51
N ILE A 451 -1.37 -13.31 29.51
CA ILE A 451 -0.11 -13.65 28.86
C ILE A 451 -0.43 -14.57 27.69
N VAL A 452 0.12 -14.24 26.52
CA VAL A 452 0.11 -15.09 25.32
C VAL A 452 1.53 -15.63 25.12
N GLN A 453 1.66 -16.95 24.98
CA GLN A 453 2.93 -17.62 24.70
C GLN A 453 2.73 -18.52 23.49
N VAL A 454 3.51 -18.28 22.43
CA VAL A 454 3.39 -19.00 21.16
C VAL A 454 4.76 -19.33 20.61
N ASP A 455 4.83 -20.45 19.88
CA ASP A 455 5.95 -20.80 19.04
C ASP A 455 5.54 -20.64 17.58
N ASP A 456 6.01 -19.60 16.91
CA ASP A 456 5.78 -19.41 15.49
C ASP A 456 6.65 -20.37 14.64
N LEU A 457 6.15 -20.78 13.47
CA LEU A 457 6.88 -21.63 12.52
C LEU A 457 7.79 -20.80 11.61
N ASP A 458 8.80 -21.44 11.03
CA ASP A 458 9.71 -20.81 10.07
C ASP A 458 9.92 -21.69 8.84
N SER A 459 10.48 -21.08 7.79
CA SER A 459 10.94 -21.80 6.61
C SER A 459 12.30 -22.46 6.86
N ALA A 460 12.49 -23.66 6.29
CA ALA A 460 13.79 -24.33 6.27
C ALA A 460 14.73 -23.66 5.26
N GLU A 461 15.34 -22.55 5.66
CA GLU A 461 16.13 -21.67 4.77
C GLU A 461 17.62 -21.98 4.78
N LYS A 462 18.10 -22.71 5.80
CA LYS A 462 19.50 -23.13 5.92
C LYS A 462 19.53 -24.64 6.15
N LEU A 463 20.14 -25.36 5.21
CA LEU A 463 20.18 -26.83 5.21
C LEU A 463 21.64 -27.29 5.22
N TYR A 464 21.97 -28.18 6.15
CA TYR A 464 23.32 -28.73 6.30
C TYR A 464 23.24 -30.25 6.09
N ILE A 465 23.92 -30.76 5.06
CA ILE A 465 23.96 -32.18 4.71
C ILE A 465 25.41 -32.67 4.68
N THR A 466 25.66 -33.84 5.27
CA THR A 466 26.98 -34.49 5.26
C THR A 466 26.92 -35.73 4.38
N PHE A 467 27.82 -35.83 3.41
CA PHE A 467 27.95 -36.98 2.53
C PHE A 467 29.10 -37.88 2.98
N GLY A 468 28.82 -39.17 3.14
CA GLY A 468 29.83 -40.20 3.44
C GLY A 468 30.00 -41.13 2.24
N PHE A 469 31.23 -41.29 1.76
CA PHE A 469 31.57 -42.20 0.67
C PHE A 469 32.54 -43.26 1.20
N ARG A 470 32.34 -44.53 0.83
CA ARG A 470 33.30 -45.61 1.09
C ARG A 470 33.68 -46.26 -0.23
N PHE A 471 34.97 -46.58 -0.40
CA PHE A 471 35.47 -47.23 -1.62
C PHE A 471 35.10 -48.72 -1.66
N ALA A 472 35.11 -49.40 -0.51
CA ALA A 472 34.69 -50.80 -0.36
C ALA A 472 33.80 -50.97 0.88
N PRO A 473 32.86 -51.95 0.90
CA PRO A 473 32.11 -52.31 2.10
C PRO A 473 33.05 -52.78 3.22
N GLU A 474 32.62 -52.68 4.49
CA GLU A 474 33.37 -53.29 5.59
C GLU A 474 33.36 -54.81 5.44
N SER A 475 34.55 -55.41 5.54
CA SER A 475 34.79 -56.86 5.43
C SER A 475 34.21 -57.65 6.58
#